data_AF-A0A356E683-F1
#
_entry.id   AF-A0A356E683-F1
#
_cell.length_a   1.000
_cell.length_b   1.000
_cell.length_c   1.000
_cell.angle_alpha   90.00
_cell.angle_beta   90.00
_cell.angle_gamma   90.00
#
_symmetry.space_group_name_H-M   'P 1'
#
loop_
_entity.id
_entity.type
_entity.pdbx_description
1 polymer ?
#
loop_
_entity_poly.entity_id
_entity_poly.type
_entity_poly.pdbx_seq_one_letter_code
_entity_poly.pdbx_strand_id
1 'polypeptide(L)'
;VHAAETASIPQQEKIIPLQCQQLFSAAEKLVADAEKQPGTHTQVGKIKNKLTQSKKQILEMELATQIKSCDHGLAKLNNLRPEHPEPQNN
;
A
#
# COMPACT_ATOMS: atom_id res chain seq x y z
N VAL A 1 25.01 32.57 25.50
CA VAL A 1 25.43 31.55 24.51
C VAL A 1 24.37 31.52 23.43
N HIS A 2 24.68 32.04 22.24
CA HIS A 2 23.82 31.92 21.06
C HIS A 2 24.28 30.71 20.26
N ALA A 3 23.37 29.80 19.94
CA ALA A 3 23.36 29.02 18.70
C ALA A 3 22.06 28.21 18.67
N ALA A 4 21.06 28.76 17.98
CA ALA A 4 19.96 28.01 17.43
C ALA A 4 20.52 27.13 16.30
N GLU A 5 20.51 25.81 16.49
CA GLU A 5 20.74 24.87 15.39
C GLU A 5 19.37 24.44 14.87
N THR A 6 18.82 25.29 14.01
CA THR A 6 17.71 24.95 13.12
C THR A 6 18.24 23.96 12.09
N ALA A 7 18.37 22.69 12.50
CA ALA A 7 18.68 21.61 11.59
C ALA A 7 17.51 21.46 10.60
N SER A 8 17.75 21.96 9.39
CA SER A 8 16.89 21.73 8.24
C SER A 8 16.93 20.24 7.95
N ILE A 9 15.90 19.51 8.40
CA ILE A 9 15.69 18.11 8.08
C ILE A 9 15.53 18.08 6.55
N PRO A 10 16.45 17.45 5.79
CA PRO A 10 16.22 17.27 4.36
C PRO A 10 14.90 16.52 4.24
N GLN A 11 14.00 16.99 3.38
CA GLN A 11 12.75 16.30 3.02
C GLN A 11 13.06 14.80 2.88
N GLN A 12 12.75 14.04 3.94
CA GLN A 12 12.80 12.60 3.91
C GLN A 12 11.77 12.24 2.85
N GLU A 13 12.23 11.92 1.63
CA GLU A 13 11.46 11.05 0.77
C GLU A 13 11.13 9.86 1.66
N LYS A 14 9.88 9.80 2.15
CA LYS A 14 9.40 8.67 2.94
C LYS A 14 9.68 7.46 2.08
N ILE A 15 10.73 6.71 2.42
CA ILE A 15 11.10 5.51 1.69
C ILE A 15 9.95 4.55 1.90
N ILE A 16 9.07 4.48 0.92
CA ILE A 16 7.96 3.53 0.93
C ILE A 16 8.60 2.16 0.72
N PRO A 17 8.44 1.22 1.67
CA PRO A 17 8.95 -0.13 1.49
C PRO A 17 8.43 -0.75 0.19
N LEU A 18 9.26 -1.56 -0.46
CA LEU A 18 8.90 -2.24 -1.70
C LEU A 18 7.60 -3.05 -1.54
N GLN A 19 7.44 -3.71 -0.40
CA GLN A 19 6.24 -4.49 -0.07
C GLN A 19 4.98 -3.62 -0.07
N CYS A 20 5.06 -2.40 0.46
CA CYS A 20 3.95 -1.46 0.45
C CYS A 20 3.64 -0.96 -0.96
N GLN A 21 4.68 -0.68 -1.74
CA GLN A 21 4.51 -0.28 -3.13
C GLN A 21 3.81 -1.38 -3.96
N GLN A 22 4.23 -2.63 -3.79
CA GLN A 22 3.62 -3.78 -4.44
C GLN A 22 2.16 -3.98 -3.99
N LEU A 23 1.89 -3.89 -2.69
CA LEU A 23 0.53 -4.02 -2.15
C LEU A 23 -0.41 -2.97 -2.74
N PHE A 24 0.00 -1.69 -2.66
CA PHE A 24 -0.82 -0.59 -3.14
C PHE A 24 -1.05 -0.69 -4.64
N SER A 25 -0.02 -1.00 -5.43
CA SER A 25 -0.16 -1.17 -6.87
C SER A 25 -1.10 -2.33 -7.23
N ALA A 26 -0.96 -3.48 -6.55
CA ALA A 26 -1.85 -4.63 -6.77
C ALA A 26 -3.30 -4.32 -6.41
N ALA A 27 -3.52 -3.63 -5.29
CA ALA A 27 -4.86 -3.20 -4.86
C ALA A 27 -5.47 -2.17 -5.81
N GLU A 28 -4.69 -1.17 -6.27
CA GLU A 28 -5.15 -0.19 -7.26
C GLU A 28 -5.51 -0.86 -8.59
N LYS A 29 -4.76 -1.88 -9.02
CA LYS A 29 -5.10 -2.67 -10.21
C LYS A 29 -6.43 -3.41 -10.05
N LEU A 30 -6.68 -4.02 -8.88
CA LEU A 30 -7.95 -4.71 -8.59
C LEU A 30 -9.13 -3.73 -8.57
N VAL A 31 -8.94 -2.55 -7.97
CA VAL A 31 -9.93 -1.47 -7.98
C VAL A 31 -10.21 -1.04 -9.43
N ALA A 32 -9.18 -0.78 -10.22
CA ALA A 32 -9.33 -0.35 -11.61
C ALA A 32 -10.01 -1.42 -12.49
N ASP A 33 -9.77 -2.71 -12.24
CA ASP A 33 -10.47 -3.80 -12.92
C ASP A 33 -11.95 -3.84 -12.51
N ALA A 34 -12.23 -3.70 -11.22
CA ALA A 34 -13.60 -3.62 -10.71
C ALA A 34 -14.35 -2.38 -11.23
N GLU A 35 -13.69 -1.23 -11.43
CA GLU A 35 -14.31 -0.02 -12.02
C GLU A 35 -14.79 -0.26 -13.47
N LYS A 36 -14.14 -1.18 -14.20
CA LYS A 36 -14.50 -1.54 -15.57
C LYS A 36 -15.65 -2.54 -15.64
N GLN A 37 -15.98 -3.21 -14.53
CA GLN A 37 -17.07 -4.18 -14.51
C GLN A 37 -18.44 -3.48 -14.42
N PRO A 38 -19.39 -3.79 -15.31
CA PRO A 38 -20.72 -3.20 -15.30
C PRO A 38 -21.45 -3.58 -14.00
N GLY A 39 -22.03 -2.58 -13.32
CA GLY A 39 -22.76 -2.76 -12.07
C GLY A 39 -21.95 -2.54 -10.78
N THR A 40 -20.62 -2.33 -10.88
CA THR A 40 -19.75 -2.23 -9.70
C THR A 40 -19.38 -0.78 -9.33
N HIS A 41 -19.58 0.19 -10.21
CA HIS A 41 -19.10 1.59 -10.09
C HIS A 41 -19.30 2.24 -8.71
N THR A 42 -20.50 2.14 -8.11
CA THR A 42 -20.80 2.78 -6.81
C THR A 42 -20.04 2.15 -5.65
N GLN A 43 -19.79 0.84 -5.71
CA GLN A 43 -19.06 0.11 -4.67
C GLN A 43 -17.56 0.37 -4.80
N VAL A 44 -17.04 0.45 -6.03
CA VAL A 44 -15.62 0.67 -6.26
C VAL A 44 -15.15 2.04 -5.80
N GLY A 45 -15.96 3.08 -5.96
CA GLY A 45 -15.66 4.41 -5.39
C GLY A 45 -15.42 4.38 -3.88
N LYS A 46 -16.23 3.61 -3.13
CA LYS A 46 -16.04 3.41 -1.68
C LYS A 46 -14.76 2.64 -1.37
N ILE A 47 -14.46 1.61 -2.14
CA ILE A 47 -13.24 0.80 -1.98
C ILE A 47 -12.00 1.66 -2.24
N LYS A 48 -11.99 2.46 -3.31
CA LYS A 48 -10.91 3.39 -3.65
C LYS A 48 -10.63 4.41 -2.55
N ASN A 49 -11.69 4.99 -1.97
CA ASN A 49 -11.55 5.91 -0.84
C ASN A 49 -10.93 5.23 0.38
N LYS A 50 -11.41 4.02 0.73
CA LYS A 50 -10.85 3.22 1.83
C LYS A 50 -9.40 2.83 1.57
N LEU A 51 -9.06 2.45 0.34
CA LEU A 51 -7.68 2.11 -0.06
C LEU A 51 -6.75 3.31 0.09
N THR A 52 -7.18 4.49 -0.38
CA THR A 52 -6.41 5.74 -0.26
C THR A 52 -6.19 6.10 1.21
N GLN A 53 -7.24 5.97 2.04
CA GLN A 53 -7.13 6.21 3.47
C GLN A 53 -6.19 5.21 4.14
N SER A 54 -6.32 3.92 3.84
CA SER A 54 -5.44 2.87 4.36
C SER A 54 -3.98 3.09 3.97
N LYS A 55 -3.73 3.49 2.72
CA LYS A 55 -2.38 3.87 2.24
C LYS A 55 -1.79 4.99 3.07
N LYS A 56 -2.53 6.06 3.32
CA LYS A 56 -2.08 7.16 4.19
C LYS A 56 -1.77 6.67 5.61
N GLN A 57 -2.70 5.94 6.21
CA GLN A 57 -2.54 5.42 7.56
C GLN A 57 -1.28 4.56 7.70
N ILE A 58 -1.05 3.62 6.78
CA ILE A 58 0.14 2.77 6.79
C ILE A 58 1.40 3.63 6.66
N LEU A 59 1.43 4.57 5.71
CA LEU A 59 2.59 5.46 5.51
C LEU A 59 2.85 6.41 6.69
N GLU A 60 1.87 6.63 7.57
CA GLU A 60 2.01 7.39 8.82
C GLU A 60 2.53 6.54 9.99
N MET A 61 2.52 5.20 9.87
CA MET A 61 3.08 4.29 10.88
C MET A 61 4.61 4.20 10.80
N GLU A 62 5.22 3.61 11.83
CA GLU A 62 6.66 3.28 11.82
C GLU A 62 7.03 2.30 10.71
N LEU A 63 8.25 2.42 10.17
CA LEU A 63 8.75 1.64 9.03
C LEU A 63 8.66 0.12 9.24
N ALA A 64 9.02 -0.38 10.44
CA ALA A 64 8.91 -1.80 10.75
C ALA A 64 7.46 -2.30 10.72
N THR A 65 6.52 -1.46 11.13
CA THR A 65 5.09 -1.75 11.12
C THR A 65 4.52 -1.63 9.70
N GLN A 66 5.00 -0.68 8.90
CA GLN A 66 4.69 -0.59 7.48
C GLN A 66 5.03 -1.89 6.76
N ILE A 67 6.26 -2.36 6.90
CA ILE A 67 6.73 -3.61 6.27
C ILE A 67 5.81 -4.77 6.68
N LYS A 68 5.61 -4.98 7.99
CA LYS A 68 4.73 -6.07 8.49
C LYS A 68 3.29 -5.97 7.98
N SER A 69 2.71 -4.78 7.96
CA SER A 69 1.35 -4.54 7.48
C SER A 69 1.24 -4.86 5.99
N CYS A 70 2.22 -4.40 5.21
CA CYS A 70 2.25 -4.59 3.76
C CYS A 70 2.51 -6.04 3.37
N ASP A 71 3.41 -6.75 4.07
CA ASP A 71 3.60 -8.20 3.93
C ASP A 71 2.31 -8.98 4.19
N HIS A 72 1.62 -8.66 5.29
CA HIS A 72 0.36 -9.32 5.63
C HIS A 72 -0.72 -9.04 4.57
N GLY A 73 -0.77 -7.82 4.06
CA GLY A 73 -1.68 -7.44 2.97
C GLY A 73 -1.38 -8.19 1.67
N LEU A 74 -0.10 -8.29 1.29
CA LEU A 74 0.35 -9.03 0.10
C LEU A 74 0.02 -10.52 0.21
N ALA A 75 0.31 -11.13 1.36
CA ALA A 75 -0.02 -12.54 1.60
C ALA A 75 -1.52 -12.78 1.43
N LYS A 76 -2.38 -11.94 2.01
CA LYS A 76 -3.84 -12.06 1.83
C LYS A 76 -4.26 -11.86 0.37
N LEU A 77 -3.71 -10.85 -0.31
CA LEU A 77 -4.05 -10.56 -1.69
C LEU A 77 -3.65 -11.70 -2.64
N ASN A 78 -2.51 -12.35 -2.38
CA ASN A 78 -2.09 -13.56 -3.11
C ASN A 78 -3.04 -14.73 -2.88
N ASN A 79 -3.54 -14.92 -1.66
CA ASN A 79 -4.54 -15.97 -1.36
C ASN A 79 -5.91 -15.70 -2.01
N LEU A 80 -6.24 -14.46 -2.34
CA LEU A 80 -7.50 -14.07 -2.96
C LEU A 80 -7.50 -14.15 -4.50
N ARG A 81 -6.34 -14.33 -5.13
CA ARG A 81 -6.28 -14.61 -6.58
C ARG A 81 -6.51 -16.12 -6.80
N PRO A 82 -7.65 -16.55 -7.35
CA PRO A 82 -7.78 -17.92 -7.82
C PRO A 82 -6.86 -18.13 -9.04
N GLU A 83 -5.83 -18.95 -8.81
CA GLU A 83 -4.93 -19.58 -9.79
C GLU A 83 -3.97 -18.69 -10.61
N HIS A 84 -2.77 -18.49 -10.04
CA HIS A 84 -1.56 -18.99 -10.68
C HIS A 84 -0.63 -19.51 -9.57
N PRO A 85 -0.29 -20.82 -9.53
CA PRO A 85 0.76 -21.31 -8.65
C PRO A 85 2.09 -20.71 -9.09
N GLU A 86 2.65 -19.78 -8.31
CA GLU A 86 4.04 -19.40 -8.45
C GLU A 86 4.89 -20.45 -7.72
N PRO A 87 5.85 -21.12 -8.37
CA PRO A 87 6.72 -22.08 -7.70
C PRO A 87 7.63 -21.31 -6.73
N GLN A 88 7.49 -21.60 -5.44
CA GLN A 88 8.53 -21.29 -4.45
C GLN A 88 9.79 -22.06 -4.86
N ASN A 89 10.76 -21.38 -5.48
CA ASN A 89 12.09 -21.91 -5.73
C ASN A 89 13.15 -21.13 -4.96
N ASN A 90 13.78 -21.88 -4.05
CA ASN A 90 15.04 -21.68 -3.34
C ASN A 90 15.01 -20.86 -2.04
#